data_AF-A0A7X0LSR0-F1
#
_entry.id   AF-A0A7X0LSR0-F1
#
_cell.length_a   1.000
_cell.length_b   1.000
_cell.length_c   1.000
_cell.angle_alpha   90.00
_cell.angle_beta   90.00
_cell.angle_gamma   90.00
#
_symmetry.space_group_name_H-M   'P 1'
#
loop_
_entity.id
_entity.type
_entity.pdbx_description
1 polymer ?
#
loop_
_entity_poly.entity_id
_entity_poly.type
_entity_poly.pdbx_seq_one_letter_code
_entity_poly.pdbx_strand_id
1 'polypeptide(L)'
;MCRRIFAVLEDRQKADPENENSITTEELGNLVGLKKRATQNHLSNLFQRGRLDADRRTPIPGIPTVAQPQLPGAVEWARRVIESDPVFAPDPTCAKCLVALAGFGWRGQIAPAELAAAAGVSVRSIERHRPHLVEWDYIRFRIVPVPDEGTGKFKGGRKPSRFELMSGFYARPLTDEERALVPGRAAQIIDRVRWYVGVSPEERFNAETAVGFVLRAGWPEEAILKALDASEDRHAFNPNGYLHKLLGKLRGQRYLIPAQESFTGEGYRRLAECSVCRNTTWTTAPASHRVLCGGGVCLEAGSEHDTRDVRPLHRSA
;
A
#
# COMPACT_ATOMS: atom_id res chain seq x y z
N MET A 1 -7.56 2.94 -12.96
CA MET A 1 -8.94 3.03 -13.48
C MET A 1 -9.39 4.43 -13.83
N CYS A 2 -9.29 5.42 -12.92
CA CYS A 2 -9.56 6.83 -13.26
C CYS A 2 -8.81 7.33 -14.52
N ARG A 3 -7.55 6.91 -14.73
CA ARG A 3 -6.79 7.19 -15.97
C ARG A 3 -7.45 6.65 -17.24
N ARG A 4 -7.95 5.41 -17.22
CA ARG A 4 -8.60 4.81 -18.40
C ARG A 4 -9.92 5.51 -18.71
N ILE A 5 -10.71 5.81 -17.67
CA ILE A 5 -11.93 6.59 -17.80
C ILE A 5 -11.62 7.98 -18.37
N PHE A 6 -10.64 8.68 -17.80
CA PHE A 6 -10.27 10.03 -18.25
C PHE A 6 -9.73 10.03 -19.69
N ALA A 7 -8.88 9.07 -20.05
CA ALA A 7 -8.36 8.94 -21.42
C ALA A 7 -9.48 8.69 -22.45
N VAL A 8 -10.46 7.81 -22.12
CA VAL A 8 -11.62 7.58 -23.00
C VAL A 8 -12.46 8.85 -23.16
N LEU A 9 -12.61 9.66 -22.10
CA LEU A 9 -13.32 10.93 -22.17
C LEU A 9 -12.54 11.99 -22.97
N GLU A 10 -11.21 12.07 -22.81
CA GLU A 10 -10.34 12.96 -23.60
C GLU A 10 -10.35 12.59 -25.10
N ASP A 11 -10.23 11.30 -25.42
CA ASP A 11 -10.24 10.83 -26.81
C ASP A 11 -11.59 11.10 -27.47
N ARG A 12 -12.69 10.99 -26.70
CA ARG A 12 -14.03 11.28 -27.20
C ARG A 12 -14.29 12.77 -27.34
N GLN A 13 -13.84 13.61 -26.41
CA GLN A 13 -13.94 15.07 -26.54
C GLN A 13 -13.16 15.59 -27.76
N LYS A 14 -12.05 14.94 -28.13
CA LYS A 14 -11.34 15.24 -29.38
C LYS A 14 -12.10 14.82 -30.63
N ALA A 15 -12.83 13.69 -30.55
CA ALA A 15 -13.58 13.14 -31.68
C ALA A 15 -14.96 13.80 -31.89
N ASP A 16 -15.58 14.27 -30.80
CA ASP A 16 -16.89 14.92 -30.76
C ASP A 16 -16.82 16.13 -29.80
N PRO A 17 -16.29 17.29 -30.27
CA PRO A 17 -16.08 18.46 -29.43
C PRO A 17 -17.37 19.12 -28.93
N GLU A 18 -18.47 18.98 -29.70
CA GLU A 18 -19.79 19.51 -29.34
C GLU A 18 -20.56 18.57 -28.40
N ASN A 19 -20.03 17.38 -28.13
CA ASN A 19 -20.60 16.36 -27.25
C ASN A 19 -22.04 16.00 -27.65
N GLU A 20 -22.29 15.93 -28.97
CA GLU A 20 -23.62 15.60 -29.52
C GLU A 20 -24.05 14.18 -29.10
N ASN A 21 -23.08 13.28 -28.87
CA ASN A 21 -23.32 11.90 -28.46
C ASN A 21 -22.77 11.59 -27.07
N SER A 22 -23.43 12.13 -26.04
CA SER A 22 -23.01 11.96 -24.64
C SER A 22 -22.97 10.47 -24.24
N ILE A 23 -21.78 9.99 -23.86
CA ILE A 23 -21.57 8.58 -23.51
C ILE A 23 -22.19 8.27 -22.16
N THR A 24 -23.03 7.23 -22.04
CA THR A 24 -23.62 6.87 -20.75
C THR A 24 -22.58 6.28 -19.77
N THR A 25 -22.89 6.29 -18.48
CA THR A 25 -22.00 5.73 -17.44
C THR A 25 -21.82 4.22 -17.59
N GLU A 26 -22.80 3.56 -18.20
CA GLU A 26 -22.80 2.12 -18.44
C GLU A 26 -21.90 1.78 -19.63
N GLU A 27 -22.03 2.51 -20.73
CA GLU A 27 -21.14 2.41 -21.90
C GLU A 27 -19.70 2.76 -21.54
N LEU A 28 -19.48 3.85 -20.79
CA LEU A 28 -18.16 4.23 -20.31
C LEU A 28 -17.57 3.16 -19.39
N GLY A 29 -18.39 2.53 -18.55
CA GLY A 29 -18.02 1.39 -17.74
C GLY A 29 -17.58 0.21 -18.59
N ASN A 30 -18.35 -0.16 -19.60
CA ASN A 30 -18.05 -1.26 -20.51
C ASN A 30 -16.73 -1.04 -21.26
N LEU A 31 -16.47 0.18 -21.76
CA LEU A 31 -15.22 0.51 -22.45
C LEU A 31 -13.96 0.35 -21.58
N VAL A 32 -14.08 0.53 -20.27
CA VAL A 32 -12.95 0.39 -19.34
C VAL A 32 -12.95 -0.91 -18.54
N GLY A 33 -13.96 -1.76 -18.70
CA GLY A 33 -14.13 -3.01 -17.94
C GLY A 33 -14.58 -2.79 -16.50
N LEU A 34 -15.55 -1.91 -16.27
CA LEU A 34 -16.14 -1.60 -14.96
C LEU A 34 -17.67 -1.68 -14.96
N LYS A 35 -18.21 -2.17 -13.84
CA LYS A 35 -19.65 -2.08 -13.54
C LYS A 35 -20.06 -0.64 -13.25
N LYS A 36 -21.29 -0.27 -13.63
CA LYS A 36 -21.90 1.07 -13.47
C LYS A 36 -21.59 1.77 -12.15
N ARG A 37 -21.75 1.11 -11.01
CA ARG A 37 -21.48 1.69 -9.67
C ARG A 37 -20.00 2.05 -9.46
N ALA A 38 -19.08 1.19 -9.92
CA ALA A 38 -17.65 1.47 -9.84
C ALA A 38 -17.26 2.63 -10.77
N THR A 39 -17.84 2.69 -11.97
CA THR A 39 -17.67 3.81 -12.91
C THR A 39 -18.13 5.13 -12.28
N GLN A 40 -19.31 5.15 -11.65
CA GLN A 40 -19.84 6.35 -10.95
C GLN A 40 -18.91 6.84 -9.84
N ASN A 41 -18.33 5.93 -9.05
CA ASN A 41 -17.39 6.28 -7.99
C ASN A 41 -16.12 6.92 -8.57
N HIS A 42 -15.61 6.39 -9.67
CA HIS A 42 -14.44 6.96 -10.34
C HIS A 42 -14.73 8.32 -10.98
N LEU A 43 -15.89 8.51 -11.62
CA LEU A 43 -16.31 9.81 -12.15
C LEU A 43 -16.46 10.86 -11.04
N SER A 44 -17.06 10.47 -9.91
CA SER A 44 -17.22 11.36 -8.75
C SER A 44 -15.86 11.79 -8.18
N ASN A 45 -14.90 10.87 -8.10
CA ASN A 45 -13.54 11.18 -7.66
C ASN A 45 -12.79 12.09 -8.66
N LEU A 46 -12.99 11.91 -9.97
CA LEU A 46 -12.42 12.80 -11.00
C LEU A 46 -13.00 14.22 -10.91
N PHE A 47 -14.32 14.33 -10.72
CA PHE A 47 -15.01 15.61 -10.53
C PHE A 47 -14.54 16.32 -9.25
N GLN A 48 -14.50 15.63 -8.11
CA GLN A 48 -14.01 16.18 -6.84
C GLN A 48 -12.55 16.70 -6.92
N ARG A 49 -11.75 16.17 -7.85
CA ARG A 49 -10.37 16.60 -8.11
C ARG A 49 -10.27 17.69 -9.19
N GLY A 50 -11.41 18.27 -9.59
CA GLY A 50 -11.48 19.34 -10.58
C GLY A 50 -10.94 18.92 -11.94
N ARG A 51 -11.12 17.66 -12.34
CA ARG A 51 -10.66 17.14 -13.64
C ARG A 51 -11.77 17.13 -14.69
N LEU A 52 -13.00 16.98 -14.24
CA LEU A 52 -14.20 16.97 -15.06
C LEU A 52 -15.07 18.16 -14.69
N ASP A 53 -15.81 18.68 -15.65
CA ASP A 53 -16.82 19.70 -15.46
C ASP A 53 -18.02 19.18 -14.63
N ALA A 54 -18.99 20.03 -14.34
CA ALA A 54 -20.19 19.74 -13.54
C ALA A 54 -21.01 18.56 -14.08
N ASP A 55 -20.95 18.30 -15.38
CA ASP A 55 -21.57 17.15 -16.05
C ASP A 55 -20.88 15.81 -15.73
N ARG A 56 -19.70 15.86 -15.09
CA ARG A 56 -18.83 14.72 -14.76
C ARG A 56 -18.45 13.88 -15.97
N ARG A 57 -18.41 14.47 -17.15
CA ARG A 57 -18.15 13.81 -18.44
C ARG A 57 -17.16 14.58 -19.28
N THR A 58 -17.18 15.90 -19.19
CA THR A 58 -16.33 16.78 -19.98
C THR A 58 -15.00 17.02 -19.26
N PRO A 59 -13.85 16.57 -19.83
CA PRO A 59 -12.54 16.94 -19.32
C PRO A 59 -12.33 18.46 -19.40
N ILE A 60 -11.79 19.04 -18.33
CA ILE A 60 -11.45 20.46 -18.30
C ILE A 60 -10.13 20.68 -19.08
N PRO A 61 -10.11 21.55 -20.11
CA PRO A 61 -8.93 21.78 -20.93
C PRO A 61 -7.70 22.24 -20.12
N GLY A 62 -6.51 21.81 -20.54
CA GLY A 62 -5.24 22.22 -19.92
C GLY A 62 -4.85 21.49 -18.63
N ILE A 63 -5.69 20.57 -18.14
CA ILE A 63 -5.36 19.76 -16.98
C ILE A 63 -4.69 18.44 -17.42
N PRO A 64 -3.45 18.14 -16.97
CA PRO A 64 -2.75 16.93 -17.40
C PRO A 64 -3.55 15.65 -17.10
N THR A 65 -3.48 14.69 -18.03
CA THR A 65 -4.02 13.33 -17.88
C THR A 65 -3.72 12.79 -16.49
N VAL A 66 -4.63 12.00 -15.91
CA VAL A 66 -4.45 11.39 -14.58
C VAL A 66 -3.21 10.50 -14.56
N ALA A 67 -2.05 11.10 -14.33
CA ALA A 67 -0.88 10.41 -13.85
C ALA A 67 -1.28 9.81 -12.50
N GLN A 68 -0.82 8.60 -12.21
CA GLN A 68 -0.72 8.24 -10.80
C GLN A 68 0.04 9.38 -10.12
N PRO A 69 -0.31 9.79 -8.89
CA PRO A 69 0.60 10.63 -8.13
C PRO A 69 1.93 9.88 -8.12
N GLN A 70 2.87 10.32 -8.95
CA GLN A 70 4.27 9.96 -8.78
C GLN A 70 4.62 10.67 -7.50
N LEU A 71 4.47 9.94 -6.39
CA LEU A 71 5.09 10.37 -5.16
C LEU A 71 6.57 10.51 -5.51
N PRO A 72 7.13 11.73 -5.45
CA PRO A 72 8.50 11.96 -5.87
C PRO A 72 9.44 10.99 -5.12
N GLY A 73 10.49 10.54 -5.81
CA GLY A 73 11.53 9.72 -5.19
C GLY A 73 11.59 8.25 -5.63
N ALA A 74 10.54 7.65 -6.19
CA ALA A 74 10.61 6.22 -6.58
C ALA A 74 11.66 5.94 -7.67
N VAL A 75 11.67 6.76 -8.72
CA VAL A 75 12.65 6.67 -9.83
C VAL A 75 14.06 7.04 -9.34
N GLU A 76 14.15 8.03 -8.45
CA GLU A 76 15.43 8.44 -7.85
C GLU A 76 16.03 7.32 -6.99
N TRP A 77 15.20 6.70 -6.13
CA TRP A 77 15.57 5.52 -5.37
C TRP A 77 16.08 4.40 -6.27
N ALA A 78 15.35 4.07 -7.33
CA ALA A 78 15.75 3.02 -8.27
C ALA A 78 17.12 3.32 -8.91
N ARG A 79 17.38 4.58 -9.28
CA ARG A 79 18.69 5.01 -9.80
C ARG A 79 19.80 4.86 -8.76
N ARG A 80 19.56 5.28 -7.51
CA ARG A 80 20.55 5.12 -6.43
C ARG A 80 20.86 3.64 -6.16
N VAL A 81 19.85 2.77 -6.17
CA VAL A 81 20.06 1.31 -6.06
C VAL A 81 20.97 0.82 -7.19
N ILE A 82 20.68 1.20 -8.43
CA ILE A 82 21.50 0.83 -9.60
C ILE A 82 22.95 1.29 -9.47
N GLU A 83 23.16 2.51 -8.99
CA GLU A 83 24.50 3.11 -8.85
C GLU A 83 25.29 2.52 -7.67
N SER A 84 24.59 2.14 -6.60
CA SER A 84 25.21 1.72 -5.33
C SER A 84 25.37 0.21 -5.16
N ASP A 85 24.56 -0.61 -5.84
CA ASP A 85 24.58 -2.07 -5.67
C ASP A 85 25.37 -2.77 -6.81
N PRO A 86 26.54 -3.36 -6.52
CA PRO A 86 27.35 -4.06 -7.51
C PRO A 86 26.73 -5.37 -8.01
N VAL A 87 25.74 -5.95 -7.33
CA VAL A 87 24.96 -7.12 -7.81
C VAL A 87 23.95 -6.69 -8.87
N PHE A 88 23.43 -5.48 -8.74
CA PHE A 88 22.41 -4.92 -9.62
C PHE A 88 23.01 -4.28 -10.89
N ALA A 89 24.14 -3.58 -10.75
CA ALA A 89 24.91 -2.98 -11.84
C ALA A 89 25.24 -3.90 -13.05
N PRO A 90 25.55 -5.21 -12.90
CA PRO A 90 25.90 -6.07 -14.03
C PRO A 90 24.72 -6.49 -14.91
N ASP A 91 23.47 -6.38 -14.46
CA ASP A 91 22.29 -6.79 -15.25
C ASP A 91 21.49 -5.57 -15.77
N PRO A 92 21.73 -5.14 -17.02
CA PRO A 92 21.05 -3.98 -17.59
C PRO A 92 19.54 -4.21 -17.79
N THR A 93 19.08 -5.46 -17.85
CA THR A 93 17.66 -5.77 -17.99
C THR A 93 16.94 -5.61 -16.67
N CYS A 94 17.52 -6.09 -15.56
CA CYS A 94 17.02 -5.85 -14.21
C CYS A 94 16.90 -4.34 -13.93
N ALA A 95 17.90 -3.56 -14.34
CA ALA A 95 17.87 -2.10 -14.18
C ALA A 95 16.75 -1.40 -14.94
N LYS A 96 16.57 -1.75 -16.23
CA LYS A 96 15.44 -1.23 -17.00
C LYS A 96 14.09 -1.62 -16.37
N CYS A 97 13.97 -2.84 -15.85
CA CYS A 97 12.75 -3.31 -15.19
C CYS A 97 12.45 -2.52 -13.91
N LEU A 98 13.46 -2.29 -13.05
CA LEU A 98 13.29 -1.58 -11.78
C LEU A 98 12.91 -0.12 -12.01
N VAL A 99 13.59 0.57 -12.93
CA VAL A 99 13.27 1.95 -13.31
C VAL A 99 11.88 2.04 -13.91
N ALA A 100 11.50 1.10 -14.78
CA ALA A 100 10.16 1.06 -15.37
C ALA A 100 9.09 0.92 -14.29
N LEU A 101 9.24 -0.01 -13.34
CA LEU A 101 8.31 -0.18 -12.21
C LEU A 101 8.24 1.06 -11.32
N ALA A 102 9.38 1.67 -11.03
CA ALA A 102 9.45 2.93 -10.29
C ALA A 102 8.75 4.10 -11.00
N GLY A 103 8.73 4.10 -12.34
CA GLY A 103 7.96 5.04 -13.14
C GLY A 103 6.44 4.93 -12.94
N PHE A 104 5.95 3.77 -12.48
CA PHE A 104 4.55 3.59 -12.06
C PHE A 104 4.32 3.96 -10.58
N GLY A 105 5.36 4.27 -9.80
CA GLY A 105 5.30 4.64 -8.38
C GLY A 105 5.80 3.53 -7.44
N TRP A 106 5.71 3.77 -6.12
CA TRP A 106 6.18 2.84 -5.08
C TRP A 106 5.37 1.53 -5.02
N ARG A 107 4.11 1.57 -5.46
CA ARG A 107 3.16 0.46 -5.46
C ARG A 107 2.26 0.59 -6.66
N GLY A 108 1.84 -0.53 -7.23
CA GLY A 108 0.93 -0.49 -8.36
C GLY A 108 0.44 -1.85 -8.80
N GLN A 109 -0.16 -1.89 -9.98
CA GLN A 109 -0.58 -3.10 -10.65
C GLN A 109 -0.15 -3.02 -12.10
N ILE A 110 0.53 -4.06 -12.59
CA ILE A 110 1.11 -4.05 -13.93
C ILE A 110 1.09 -5.44 -14.56
N ALA A 111 0.83 -5.48 -15.86
CA ALA A 111 0.98 -6.68 -16.67
C ALA A 111 2.41 -6.81 -17.21
N PRO A 112 3.01 -8.02 -17.29
CA PRO A 112 4.29 -8.22 -17.96
C PRO A 112 4.43 -7.62 -19.38
N ALA A 113 3.34 -7.48 -20.15
CA ALA A 113 3.42 -6.83 -21.46
C ALA A 113 3.58 -5.30 -21.34
N GLU A 114 2.86 -4.67 -20.42
CA GLU A 114 3.00 -3.24 -20.12
C GLU A 114 4.36 -2.94 -19.51
N LEU A 115 4.86 -3.83 -18.63
CA LEU A 115 6.20 -3.70 -18.06
C LEU A 115 7.29 -3.84 -19.14
N ALA A 116 7.13 -4.79 -20.07
CA ALA A 116 8.05 -4.98 -21.19
C ALA A 116 8.12 -3.72 -22.07
N ALA A 117 6.97 -3.14 -22.41
CA ALA A 117 6.89 -1.90 -23.16
C ALA A 117 7.54 -0.72 -22.41
N ALA A 118 7.26 -0.57 -21.12
CA ALA A 118 7.83 0.50 -20.30
C ALA A 118 9.36 0.37 -20.11
N ALA A 119 9.87 -0.85 -20.01
CA ALA A 119 11.29 -1.14 -19.87
C ALA A 119 12.05 -1.18 -21.22
N GLY A 120 11.35 -1.15 -22.36
CA GLY A 120 11.95 -1.27 -23.68
C GLY A 120 12.62 -2.63 -23.93
N VAL A 121 12.02 -3.72 -23.45
CA VAL A 121 12.54 -5.10 -23.58
C VAL A 121 11.43 -6.08 -23.97
N SER A 122 11.80 -7.32 -24.31
CA SER A 122 10.81 -8.35 -24.64
C SER A 122 10.05 -8.86 -23.41
N VAL A 123 8.83 -9.36 -23.60
CA VAL A 123 8.05 -10.01 -22.52
C VAL A 123 8.81 -11.21 -21.94
N ARG A 124 9.50 -11.99 -22.78
CA ARG A 124 10.33 -13.13 -22.33
C ARG A 124 11.47 -12.66 -21.42
N SER A 125 12.08 -11.51 -21.72
CA SER A 125 13.09 -10.90 -20.86
C SER A 125 12.50 -10.51 -19.51
N ILE A 126 11.31 -9.87 -19.48
CA ILE A 126 10.63 -9.56 -18.21
C ILE A 126 10.37 -10.83 -17.40
N GLU A 127 9.84 -11.89 -18.01
CA GLU A 127 9.53 -13.13 -17.30
C GLU A 127 10.78 -13.80 -16.72
N ARG A 128 11.93 -13.67 -17.38
CA ARG A 128 13.21 -14.19 -16.90
C ARG A 128 13.80 -13.37 -15.75
N HIS A 129 13.71 -12.04 -15.79
CA HIS A 129 14.42 -11.15 -14.86
C HIS A 129 13.57 -10.72 -13.66
N ARG A 130 12.24 -10.81 -13.77
CA ARG A 130 11.33 -10.50 -12.66
C ARG A 130 11.60 -11.34 -11.40
N PRO A 131 11.92 -12.65 -11.48
CA PRO A 131 12.33 -13.43 -10.31
C PRO A 131 13.59 -12.89 -9.62
N HIS A 132 14.60 -12.42 -10.37
CA HIS A 132 15.83 -11.88 -9.78
C HIS A 132 15.53 -10.65 -8.90
N LEU A 133 14.65 -9.76 -9.37
CA LEU A 133 14.23 -8.58 -8.60
C LEU A 133 13.49 -8.92 -7.30
N VAL A 134 12.87 -10.10 -7.24
CA VAL A 134 12.22 -10.62 -6.02
C VAL A 134 13.25 -11.27 -5.11
N GLU A 135 14.17 -12.06 -5.68
CA GLU A 135 15.26 -12.72 -4.95
C GLU A 135 16.20 -11.71 -4.29
N TRP A 136 16.46 -10.58 -4.95
CA TRP A 136 17.27 -9.48 -4.41
C TRP A 136 16.48 -8.51 -3.53
N ASP A 137 15.26 -8.87 -3.13
CA ASP A 137 14.46 -8.09 -2.17
C ASP A 137 14.17 -6.63 -2.58
N TYR A 138 14.20 -6.34 -3.88
CA TYR A 138 13.88 -5.01 -4.42
C TYR A 138 12.42 -4.85 -4.79
N ILE A 139 11.71 -5.96 -5.06
CA ILE A 139 10.32 -5.92 -5.48
C ILE A 139 9.55 -7.10 -4.88
N ARG A 140 8.35 -6.80 -4.38
CA ARG A 140 7.38 -7.83 -4.01
C ARG A 140 6.24 -7.86 -5.01
N PHE A 141 5.99 -9.01 -5.61
CA PHE A 141 4.79 -9.23 -6.42
C PHE A 141 3.73 -10.04 -5.69
N ARG A 142 2.46 -9.64 -5.88
CA ARG A 142 1.29 -10.39 -5.41
C ARG A 142 0.36 -10.65 -6.59
N ILE A 143 -0.03 -11.90 -6.76
CA ILE A 143 -1.02 -12.28 -7.78
C ILE A 143 -2.38 -11.77 -7.31
N VAL A 144 -3.08 -11.04 -8.20
CA VAL A 144 -4.48 -10.68 -7.98
C VAL A 144 -5.31 -11.65 -8.81
N PRO A 145 -6.21 -12.43 -8.20
CA PRO A 145 -7.13 -13.26 -8.96
C PRO A 145 -8.11 -12.34 -9.71
N VAL A 146 -8.17 -12.50 -11.03
CA VAL A 146 -9.14 -11.81 -11.88
C VAL A 146 -10.27 -12.80 -12.18
N PRO A 147 -11.55 -12.41 -12.01
CA PRO A 147 -12.68 -13.26 -12.41
C PRO A 147 -12.62 -13.53 -13.92
N ASP A 148 -12.76 -14.79 -14.34
CA ASP A 148 -12.90 -15.16 -15.75
C ASP A 148 -14.34 -14.83 -16.19
N GLU A 149 -14.51 -13.91 -17.15
CA GLU A 149 -15.80 -13.32 -17.53
C GLU A 149 -16.83 -14.31 -18.13
N GLY A 150 -16.50 -15.60 -18.26
CA GLY A 150 -17.41 -16.62 -18.81
C GLY A 150 -17.72 -17.82 -17.91
N THR A 151 -16.98 -18.04 -16.82
CA THR A 151 -17.04 -19.34 -16.10
C THR A 151 -17.26 -19.25 -14.59
N GLY A 152 -17.27 -18.04 -14.01
CA GLY A 152 -17.34 -17.87 -12.55
C GLY A 152 -16.12 -18.43 -11.79
N LYS A 153 -15.12 -18.94 -12.51
CA LYS A 153 -13.86 -19.45 -11.97
C LYS A 153 -12.80 -18.36 -12.01
N PHE A 154 -11.96 -18.29 -10.98
CA PHE A 154 -10.79 -17.42 -11.02
C PHE A 154 -9.69 -18.13 -11.82
N LYS A 155 -9.30 -17.59 -12.98
CA LYS A 155 -8.12 -18.10 -13.70
C LYS A 155 -6.86 -17.67 -12.96
N GLY A 156 -6.21 -18.64 -12.30
CA GLY A 156 -4.86 -18.47 -11.77
C GLY A 156 -3.86 -18.47 -12.91
N GLY A 157 -3.57 -17.31 -13.49
CA GLY A 157 -2.58 -17.23 -14.57
C GLY A 157 -2.38 -15.83 -15.14
N ARG A 158 -1.27 -15.19 -14.74
CA ARG A 158 -0.59 -14.06 -15.39
C ARG A 158 -1.49 -12.97 -16.03
N LYS A 159 -2.06 -12.06 -15.21
CA LYS A 159 -2.06 -10.57 -15.35
C LYS A 159 -3.34 -9.91 -14.79
N PRO A 160 -3.25 -8.66 -14.24
CA PRO A 160 -2.05 -7.93 -13.84
C PRO A 160 -1.70 -8.16 -12.36
N SER A 161 -0.41 -8.30 -12.03
CA SER A 161 0.04 -8.51 -10.64
C SER A 161 0.14 -7.17 -9.90
N ARG A 162 -0.17 -7.16 -8.61
CA ARG A 162 0.23 -6.05 -7.74
C ARG A 162 1.72 -6.12 -7.46
N PHE A 163 2.36 -4.96 -7.43
CA PHE A 163 3.76 -4.83 -7.06
C PHE A 163 3.93 -3.78 -5.96
N GLU A 164 4.99 -3.93 -5.19
CA GLU A 164 5.47 -2.99 -4.18
C GLU A 164 7.00 -2.96 -4.26
N LEU A 165 7.59 -1.78 -4.34
CA LEU A 165 9.04 -1.59 -4.30
C LEU A 165 9.51 -1.78 -2.85
N MET A 166 10.55 -2.57 -2.69
CA MET A 166 11.13 -2.98 -1.42
C MET A 166 12.57 -2.45 -1.34
N SER A 167 13.05 -2.14 -0.14
CA SER A 167 14.30 -1.42 0.04
C SER A 167 15.56 -2.29 -0.08
N GLY A 168 15.42 -3.62 -0.09
CA GLY A 168 16.53 -4.57 0.13
C GLY A 168 16.97 -4.67 1.61
N PHE A 169 16.45 -3.82 2.50
CA PHE A 169 16.82 -3.80 3.92
C PHE A 169 15.75 -4.40 4.82
N TYR A 170 16.21 -5.20 5.76
CA TYR A 170 15.36 -5.77 6.79
C TYR A 170 15.33 -4.89 8.04
N ALA A 171 14.17 -4.79 8.68
CA ALA A 171 14.03 -4.17 9.98
C ALA A 171 14.99 -4.82 11.00
N ARG A 172 15.47 -3.98 11.93
CA ARG A 172 16.24 -4.47 13.07
C ARG A 172 15.32 -5.20 14.04
N PRO A 173 15.80 -6.26 14.72
CA PRO A 173 15.11 -6.81 15.87
C PRO A 173 14.91 -5.75 16.96
N LEU A 174 13.92 -5.98 17.82
CA LEU A 174 13.67 -5.12 18.99
C LEU A 174 14.82 -5.25 20.00
N THR A 175 15.16 -4.13 20.65
CA THR A 175 16.06 -4.07 21.82
C THR A 175 15.43 -4.74 23.03
N ASP A 176 16.20 -5.02 24.08
CA ASP A 176 15.67 -5.68 25.28
C ASP A 176 14.63 -4.82 26.03
N GLU A 177 14.80 -3.50 26.02
CA GLU A 177 13.83 -2.54 26.53
C GLU A 177 12.52 -2.57 25.74
N GLU A 178 12.61 -2.57 24.39
CA GLU A 178 11.44 -2.67 23.51
C GLU A 178 10.73 -4.04 23.65
N ARG A 179 11.48 -5.11 23.97
CA ARG A 179 10.93 -6.46 24.18
C ARG A 179 10.05 -6.55 25.42
N ALA A 180 10.30 -5.74 26.45
CA ALA A 180 9.46 -5.71 27.65
C ALA A 180 8.01 -5.30 27.33
N LEU A 181 7.81 -4.47 26.30
CA LEU A 181 6.48 -4.00 25.89
C LEU A 181 5.75 -4.99 24.97
N VAL A 182 6.42 -6.03 24.48
CA VAL A 182 5.87 -6.95 23.47
C VAL A 182 4.58 -7.65 23.91
N PRO A 183 4.44 -8.17 25.15
CA PRO A 183 3.20 -8.84 25.57
C PRO A 183 1.97 -7.94 25.43
N GLY A 184 2.05 -6.69 25.92
CA GLY A 184 0.95 -5.73 25.81
C GLY A 184 0.63 -5.33 24.37
N ARG A 185 1.66 -5.14 23.54
CA ARG A 185 1.49 -4.83 22.10
C ARG A 185 0.87 -5.99 21.33
N ALA A 186 1.25 -7.23 21.65
CA ALA A 186 0.68 -8.41 21.00
C ALA A 186 -0.82 -8.57 21.32
N ALA A 187 -1.21 -8.35 22.57
CA ALA A 187 -2.61 -8.35 22.98
C ALA A 187 -3.42 -7.27 22.21
N GLN A 188 -2.91 -6.05 22.12
CA GLN A 188 -3.54 -4.96 21.36
C GLN A 188 -3.70 -5.28 19.86
N ILE A 189 -2.74 -5.98 19.26
CA ILE A 189 -2.85 -6.44 17.87
C ILE A 189 -3.99 -7.44 17.74
N ILE A 190 -4.05 -8.44 18.61
CA ILE A 190 -5.10 -9.48 18.57
C ILE A 190 -6.49 -8.85 18.77
N ASP A 191 -6.64 -7.87 19.66
CA ASP A 191 -7.91 -7.16 19.86
C ASP A 191 -8.37 -6.40 18.61
N ARG A 192 -7.44 -5.97 17.77
CA ARG A 192 -7.75 -5.30 16.49
C ARG A 192 -8.11 -6.28 15.37
N VAL A 193 -7.88 -7.59 15.54
CA VAL A 193 -8.27 -8.63 14.57
C VAL A 193 -9.74 -9.01 14.79
N ARG A 194 -10.65 -8.19 14.26
CA ARG A 194 -12.10 -8.27 14.55
C ARG A 194 -12.76 -9.62 14.25
N TRP A 195 -12.23 -10.39 13.32
CA TRP A 195 -12.77 -11.70 12.95
C TRP A 195 -12.32 -12.84 13.89
N TYR A 196 -11.36 -12.57 14.78
CA TYR A 196 -10.79 -13.54 15.72
C TYR A 196 -11.55 -13.49 17.06
N VAL A 197 -12.80 -13.96 17.04
CA VAL A 197 -13.72 -13.96 18.19
C VAL A 197 -14.18 -15.38 18.53
N GLY A 198 -14.67 -15.59 19.76
CA GLY A 198 -15.22 -16.88 20.21
C GLY A 198 -14.18 -17.97 20.47
N VAL A 199 -12.92 -17.60 20.71
CA VAL A 199 -11.80 -18.51 20.99
C VAL A 199 -11.55 -18.67 22.49
N SER A 200 -10.91 -19.78 22.88
CA SER A 200 -10.58 -20.03 24.28
C SER A 200 -9.46 -19.10 24.80
N PRO A 201 -9.33 -18.91 26.12
CA PRO A 201 -8.21 -18.16 26.70
C PRO A 201 -6.84 -18.72 26.31
N GLU A 202 -6.72 -20.04 26.18
CA GLU A 202 -5.48 -20.71 25.77
C GLU A 202 -5.15 -20.43 24.30
N GLU A 203 -6.15 -20.50 23.41
CA GLU A 203 -5.97 -20.18 21.99
C GLU A 203 -5.55 -18.72 21.81
N ARG A 204 -6.17 -17.82 22.56
CA ARG A 204 -5.82 -16.41 22.58
C ARG A 204 -4.38 -16.20 23.07
N PHE A 205 -3.98 -16.82 24.17
CA PHE A 205 -2.62 -16.73 24.70
C PHE A 205 -1.58 -17.23 23.68
N ASN A 206 -1.88 -18.33 22.99
CA ASN A 206 -1.02 -18.86 21.92
C ASN A 206 -0.90 -17.89 20.73
N ALA A 207 -2.01 -17.24 20.35
CA ALA A 207 -2.03 -16.23 19.30
C ALA A 207 -1.18 -14.99 19.67
N GLU A 208 -1.36 -14.46 20.88
CA GLU A 208 -0.56 -13.34 21.41
C GLU A 208 0.92 -13.68 21.46
N THR A 209 1.27 -14.89 21.93
CA THR A 209 2.65 -15.38 21.94
C THR A 209 3.25 -15.43 20.53
N ALA A 210 2.48 -15.94 19.56
CA ALA A 210 2.90 -16.01 18.16
C ALA A 210 3.10 -14.62 17.53
N VAL A 211 2.19 -13.67 17.78
CA VAL A 211 2.36 -12.27 17.38
C VAL A 211 3.61 -11.65 18.05
N GLY A 212 3.85 -12.00 19.32
CA GLY A 212 5.02 -11.55 20.06
C GLY A 212 6.34 -11.95 19.39
N PHE A 213 6.45 -13.16 18.84
CA PHE A 213 7.63 -13.57 18.06
C PHE A 213 7.82 -12.71 16.80
N VAL A 214 6.74 -12.35 16.11
CA VAL A 214 6.77 -11.52 14.91
C VAL A 214 7.21 -10.08 15.25
N LEU A 215 6.68 -9.52 16.35
CA LEU A 215 7.12 -8.21 16.86
C LEU A 215 8.61 -8.20 17.21
N ARG A 216 9.11 -9.22 17.91
CA ARG A 216 10.54 -9.34 18.27
C ARG A 216 11.45 -9.37 17.04
N ALA A 217 10.98 -9.94 15.93
CA ALA A 217 11.68 -9.94 14.65
C ALA A 217 11.69 -8.58 13.91
N GLY A 218 11.13 -7.54 14.52
CA GLY A 218 11.16 -6.16 14.01
C GLY A 218 9.98 -5.79 13.12
N TRP A 219 8.92 -6.60 13.07
CA TRP A 219 7.74 -6.28 12.27
C TRP A 219 6.96 -5.10 12.88
N PRO A 220 6.59 -4.09 12.09
CA PRO A 220 5.71 -3.03 12.56
C PRO A 220 4.26 -3.53 12.69
N GLU A 221 3.54 -3.04 13.69
CA GLU A 221 2.20 -3.51 14.05
C GLU A 221 1.21 -3.44 12.89
N GLU A 222 1.23 -2.35 12.13
CA GLU A 222 0.34 -2.16 10.98
C GLU A 222 0.63 -3.17 9.85
N ALA A 223 1.89 -3.58 9.68
CA ALA A 223 2.23 -4.63 8.73
C ALA A 223 1.74 -6.01 9.23
N ILE A 224 1.81 -6.27 10.54
CA ILE A 224 1.25 -7.48 11.14
C ILE A 224 -0.26 -7.50 10.93
N LEU A 225 -0.99 -6.44 11.26
CA LEU A 225 -2.44 -6.35 11.09
C LEU A 225 -2.88 -6.52 9.64
N LYS A 226 -2.16 -5.90 8.70
CA LYS A 226 -2.39 -6.09 7.27
C LYS A 226 -2.14 -7.55 6.83
N ALA A 227 -1.14 -8.21 7.41
CA ALA A 227 -0.86 -9.62 7.13
C ALA A 227 -1.87 -10.58 7.78
N LEU A 228 -2.44 -10.20 8.92
CA LEU A 228 -3.52 -10.89 9.61
C LEU A 228 -4.90 -10.61 8.98
N ASP A 229 -4.96 -9.88 7.88
CA ASP A 229 -6.22 -9.49 7.22
C ASP A 229 -7.23 -8.94 8.23
N ALA A 230 -6.78 -8.04 9.12
CA ALA A 230 -7.60 -7.45 10.17
C ALA A 230 -8.71 -6.49 9.65
N SER A 231 -9.00 -6.52 8.34
CA SER A 231 -10.04 -5.71 7.72
C SER A 231 -11.45 -6.17 8.14
N GLU A 232 -12.39 -5.22 8.16
CA GLU A 232 -13.70 -5.36 8.86
C GLU A 232 -14.63 -6.42 8.27
N ASP A 233 -14.43 -6.85 7.02
CA ASP A 233 -15.42 -7.63 6.25
C ASP A 233 -15.20 -9.14 6.25
N ARG A 234 -14.23 -9.66 7.02
CA ARG A 234 -13.90 -11.09 7.00
C ARG A 234 -14.62 -11.86 8.11
N HIS A 235 -15.28 -12.96 7.73
CA HIS A 235 -15.77 -13.97 8.68
C HIS A 235 -15.02 -15.29 8.47
N ALA A 236 -14.25 -15.71 9.47
CA ALA A 236 -13.50 -16.96 9.43
C ALA A 236 -14.32 -18.08 10.10
N PHE A 237 -14.62 -19.15 9.36
CA PHE A 237 -15.33 -20.34 9.90
C PHE A 237 -14.53 -21.07 10.99
N ASN A 238 -13.20 -21.08 10.89
CA ASN A 238 -12.29 -21.57 11.93
C ASN A 238 -11.24 -20.46 12.21
N PRO A 239 -11.51 -19.55 13.17
CA PRO A 239 -10.64 -18.43 13.46
C PRO A 239 -9.22 -18.85 13.84
N ASN A 240 -9.06 -19.86 14.69
CA ASN A 240 -7.75 -20.33 15.14
C ASN A 240 -6.92 -20.94 14.01
N GLY A 241 -7.51 -21.85 13.24
CA GLY A 241 -6.84 -22.45 12.09
C GLY A 241 -6.45 -21.41 11.03
N TYR A 242 -7.29 -20.40 10.82
CA TYR A 242 -6.99 -19.32 9.88
C TYR A 242 -5.87 -18.40 10.38
N LEU A 243 -5.92 -17.99 11.65
CA LEU A 243 -4.87 -17.16 12.25
C LEU A 243 -3.52 -17.89 12.23
N HIS A 244 -3.49 -19.16 12.61
CA HIS A 244 -2.28 -19.99 12.57
C HIS A 244 -1.70 -20.06 11.14
N LYS A 245 -2.55 -20.18 10.12
CA LYS A 245 -2.13 -20.15 8.71
C LYS A 245 -1.52 -18.81 8.30
N LEU A 246 -2.05 -17.68 8.80
CA LEU A 246 -1.51 -16.35 8.49
C LEU A 246 -0.19 -16.11 9.23
N LEU A 247 -0.14 -16.40 10.54
CA LEU A 247 1.05 -16.26 11.37
C LEU A 247 2.17 -17.21 10.92
N GLY A 248 1.83 -18.41 10.46
CA GLY A 248 2.80 -19.36 9.90
C GLY A 248 3.54 -18.83 8.68
N LYS A 249 2.97 -17.87 7.93
CA LYS A 249 3.66 -17.18 6.83
C LYS A 249 4.63 -16.10 7.30
N LEU A 250 4.45 -15.58 8.51
CA LEU A 250 5.27 -14.50 9.08
C LEU A 250 6.38 -15.05 9.98
N ARG A 251 6.12 -16.18 10.64
CA ARG A 251 7.03 -16.78 11.60
C ARG A 251 8.36 -17.13 10.95
N GLY A 252 9.45 -16.67 11.57
CA GLY A 252 10.81 -16.87 11.06
C GLY A 252 11.23 -15.91 9.94
N GLN A 253 10.34 -15.04 9.46
CA GLN A 253 10.68 -14.03 8.47
C GLN A 253 11.04 -12.71 9.14
N ARG A 254 12.08 -12.04 8.63
CA ARG A 254 12.37 -10.65 8.97
C ARG A 254 11.49 -9.73 8.12
N TYR A 255 11.12 -8.58 8.69
CA TYR A 255 10.34 -7.61 7.95
C TYR A 255 11.23 -6.89 6.93
N LEU A 256 11.03 -7.19 5.65
CA LEU A 256 11.63 -6.42 4.55
C LEU A 256 10.90 -5.07 4.44
N ILE A 257 11.66 -3.98 4.59
CA ILE A 257 11.13 -2.61 4.66
C ILE A 257 10.72 -2.15 3.25
N PRO A 258 9.52 -1.57 3.04
CA PRO A 258 9.16 -0.95 1.78
C PRO A 258 10.12 0.18 1.39
N ALA A 259 10.49 0.27 0.12
CA ALA A 259 11.47 1.26 -0.36
C ALA A 259 11.05 2.70 -0.06
N GLN A 260 9.75 2.97 -0.13
CA GLN A 260 9.17 4.28 0.20
C GLN A 260 9.51 4.69 1.63
N GLU A 261 9.36 3.78 2.60
CA GLU A 261 9.56 4.06 4.02
C GLU A 261 11.03 4.35 4.32
N SER A 262 11.94 3.56 3.75
CA SER A 262 13.39 3.79 3.91
C SER A 262 13.88 5.05 3.19
N PHE A 263 13.32 5.38 2.03
CA PHE A 263 13.83 6.45 1.19
C PHE A 263 13.29 7.83 1.58
N THR A 264 12.03 7.91 2.01
CA THR A 264 11.38 9.19 2.36
C THR A 264 11.44 9.50 3.86
N GLY A 265 11.78 8.52 4.70
CA GLY A 265 11.70 8.65 6.16
C GLY A 265 10.26 8.73 6.69
N GLU A 266 9.25 8.80 5.82
CA GLU A 266 7.86 8.69 6.19
C GLU A 266 7.52 7.20 6.33
N GLY A 267 7.40 6.74 7.58
CA GLY A 267 6.79 5.44 7.88
C GLY A 267 5.37 5.35 7.30
N TYR A 268 4.80 4.14 7.28
CA TYR A 268 3.44 3.89 6.80
C TYR A 268 2.44 4.89 7.40
N ARG A 269 1.99 5.89 6.61
CA ARG A 269 0.92 6.81 7.02
C ARG A 269 -0.36 6.00 7.18
N ARG A 270 -0.89 5.97 8.40
CA ARG A 270 -2.18 5.34 8.72
C ARG A 270 -3.23 6.40 9.02
N LEU A 271 -4.48 6.10 8.68
CA LEU A 271 -5.62 6.83 9.23
C LEU A 271 -5.77 6.42 10.69
N ALA A 272 -5.74 7.38 11.59
CA ALA A 272 -6.01 7.18 12.99
C ALA A 272 -6.95 8.28 13.49
N GLU A 273 -7.80 7.96 14.46
CA GLU A 273 -8.66 8.96 15.08
C GLU A 273 -7.85 9.85 16.01
N CYS A 274 -8.12 11.15 15.95
CA CYS A 274 -7.61 12.07 16.94
C CYS A 274 -8.16 11.71 18.32
N SER A 275 -7.27 11.51 19.28
CA SER A 275 -7.63 11.23 20.68
C SER A 275 -8.44 12.33 21.39
N VAL A 276 -8.52 13.53 20.80
CA VAL A 276 -9.25 14.68 21.35
C VAL A 276 -10.59 14.86 20.62
N CYS A 277 -10.56 15.15 19.32
CA CYS A 277 -11.76 15.49 18.56
C CYS A 277 -12.32 14.33 17.71
N ARG A 278 -11.68 13.16 17.74
CA ARG A 278 -12.03 11.95 16.95
C ARG A 278 -12.00 12.10 15.43
N ASN A 279 -11.64 13.27 14.89
CA ASN A 279 -11.40 13.41 13.46
C ASN A 279 -10.31 12.46 12.99
N THR A 280 -10.56 11.79 11.87
CA THR A 280 -9.59 10.89 11.27
C THR A 280 -8.47 11.70 10.62
N THR A 281 -7.24 11.46 11.04
CA THR A 281 -6.05 12.12 10.51
C THR A 281 -5.04 11.10 10.00
N TRP A 282 -4.21 11.52 9.05
CA TRP A 282 -3.08 10.73 8.60
C TRP A 282 -1.91 10.94 9.56
N THR A 283 -1.39 9.86 10.13
CA THR A 283 -0.27 9.91 11.07
C THR A 283 0.77 8.83 10.77
N THR A 284 2.02 9.13 11.10
CA THR A 284 3.13 8.17 11.15
C THR A 284 3.37 7.66 12.58
N ALA A 285 2.63 8.17 13.58
CA ALA A 285 2.77 7.76 14.96
C ALA A 285 2.33 6.29 15.15
N PRO A 286 3.08 5.49 15.96
CA PRO A 286 2.71 4.13 16.30
C PRO A 286 1.28 4.02 16.87
N ALA A 287 0.64 2.86 16.75
CA ALA A 287 -0.72 2.66 17.27
C ALA A 287 -0.84 2.86 18.78
N SER A 288 0.25 2.61 19.51
CA SER A 288 0.37 2.85 20.95
C SER A 288 0.43 4.34 21.34
N HIS A 289 0.70 5.25 20.40
CA HIS A 289 0.82 6.67 20.69
C HIS A 289 -0.52 7.39 20.54
N ARG A 290 -0.73 8.38 21.42
CA ARG A 290 -1.84 9.32 21.34
C ARG A 290 -1.72 10.13 20.04
N VAL A 291 -2.68 9.97 19.12
CA VAL A 291 -2.69 10.69 17.85
C VAL A 291 -3.47 12.00 18.00
N LEU A 292 -2.90 13.10 17.52
CA LEU A 292 -3.54 14.41 17.45
C LEU A 292 -3.69 14.82 15.98
N CYS A 293 -4.84 15.37 15.59
CA CYS A 293 -5.09 15.78 14.20
C CYS A 293 -4.44 17.12 13.81
N GLY A 294 -3.84 17.84 14.77
CA GLY A 294 -3.24 19.15 14.52
C GLY A 294 -4.23 20.31 14.43
N GLY A 295 -5.52 20.09 14.69
CA GLY A 295 -6.48 21.20 14.88
C GLY A 295 -6.18 21.99 16.16
N GLY A 296 -6.43 23.30 16.18
CA GLY A 296 -6.04 24.20 17.28
C GLY A 296 -6.40 23.66 18.68
N VAL A 297 -7.66 23.25 18.87
CA VAL A 297 -8.15 22.64 20.13
C VAL A 297 -7.39 21.36 20.51
N CYS A 298 -6.95 20.57 19.53
CA CYS A 298 -6.25 19.31 19.77
C CYS A 298 -4.77 19.52 20.08
N LEU A 299 -4.16 20.58 19.55
CA LEU A 299 -2.79 20.98 19.87
C LEU A 299 -2.71 21.57 21.28
N GLU A 300 -3.67 22.42 21.66
CA GLU A 300 -3.78 22.97 23.02
C GLU A 300 -3.96 21.85 24.06
N ALA A 301 -4.92 20.93 23.83
CA ALA A 301 -5.13 19.76 24.69
C ALA A 301 -3.95 18.76 24.72
N GLY A 302 -3.07 18.80 23.71
CA GLY A 302 -1.82 18.04 23.70
C GLY A 302 -0.72 18.69 24.54
N SER A 303 -0.65 20.03 24.53
CA SER A 303 0.37 20.81 25.24
C SER A 303 0.20 20.82 26.76
N GLU A 304 -1.02 20.66 27.27
CA GLU A 304 -1.31 20.65 28.71
C GLU A 304 -0.88 19.35 29.43
N HIS A 305 -0.48 18.31 28.69
CA HIS A 305 -0.08 17.02 29.28
C HIS A 305 1.41 16.67 29.11
N ASP A 306 2.18 17.46 28.37
CA ASP A 306 3.60 17.18 28.08
C ASP A 306 4.58 17.89 29.03
N THR A 307 4.07 18.58 30.07
CA THR A 307 4.89 19.33 31.03
C THR A 307 5.46 18.48 32.17
N ARG A 308 5.28 17.17 32.18
CA ARG A 308 5.76 16.29 33.26
C ARG A 308 7.06 15.53 32.99
N ASP A 309 7.62 15.55 31.78
CA ASP A 309 8.80 14.72 31.45
C ASP A 309 9.90 15.40 30.61
N VAL A 310 10.00 16.73 30.63
CA VAL A 310 11.18 17.41 30.08
C VAL A 310 12.15 17.76 31.21
N ARG A 311 12.98 16.80 31.61
CA ARG A 311 14.26 17.16 32.24
C ARG A 311 15.15 17.76 31.15
N PRO A 312 15.64 19.01 31.30
CA PRO A 312 16.56 19.58 30.32
C PRO A 312 17.87 18.80 30.38
N LEU A 313 18.20 18.10 29.29
CA LEU A 313 19.56 17.62 29.09
C LEU A 313 20.46 18.84 28.94
N HIS A 314 21.20 19.11 30.01
CA HIS A 314 22.26 20.10 30.06
C HIS A 314 23.19 19.97 28.84
N ARG A 315 23.41 21.09 28.17
CA ARG A 315 24.57 21.29 27.31
C ARG A 315 25.83 21.32 28.17
N SER A 316 26.78 20.46 27.85
CA SER A 316 28.21 20.61 28.13
C SER A 316 28.89 20.16 26.83
N ALA A 317 29.44 21.10 26.05
CA ALA A 317 30.83 21.57 26.10
C ALA A 317 31.79 20.50 25.56
#